data_AF-A0A844MI10-F1
#
_entry.id   AF-A0A844MI10-F1
#
_cell.length_a   1.000
_cell.length_b   1.000
_cell.length_c   1.000
_cell.angle_alpha   90.00
_cell.angle_beta   90.00
_cell.angle_gamma   90.00
#
_symmetry.space_group_name_H-M   'P 1'
#
loop_
_entity.id
_entity.type
_entity.pdbx_description
1 polymer ?
#
loop_
_entity_poly.entity_id
_entity_poly.type
_entity_poly.pdbx_seq_one_letter_code
_entity_poly.pdbx_strand_id
1 'polypeptide(L)'
;MNNEGLTGGFEVTQPNNNDKTATLEELETFLGVDHFNWFQIITSDNNPLSDANGNLLAAPYIDFPKNGYSTHWSDDIPWHWDEVSPPPTNTRDWGSGFLLSTSYEGSTLVFEDFPSDSAGTKVDFATFLVADFGDKTYDILGGFSWSVEVGSNELTEVTYLNTATIFSDAFAQQIQREFGYTFADRLSENNSVVQPTPIPTPSPEKIPEPSTVFALLLTSLAACSDARRQKQIRA
;
A
#
# COMPACT_ATOMS: atom_id res chain seq x y z
N MET A 1 -15.04 -5.00 -17.87
CA MET A 1 -15.87 -3.89 -17.35
C MET A 1 -14.90 -2.98 -16.62
N ASN A 2 -15.06 -1.65 -16.73
CA ASN A 2 -14.10 -0.71 -16.17
C ASN A 2 -14.56 -0.38 -14.74
N ASN A 3 -14.11 -1.14 -13.75
CA ASN A 3 -14.28 -0.74 -12.36
C ASN A 3 -13.18 0.27 -12.05
N GLU A 4 -13.52 1.39 -11.41
CA GLU A 4 -12.49 2.23 -10.83
C GLU A 4 -11.83 1.51 -9.65
N GLY A 5 -10.60 1.89 -9.42
CA GLY A 5 -9.76 1.38 -8.35
C GLY A 5 -8.58 2.32 -8.19
N LEU A 6 -7.70 1.97 -7.27
CA LEU A 6 -6.46 2.69 -7.07
C LEU A 6 -5.32 1.87 -7.65
N THR A 7 -4.49 2.53 -8.45
CA THR A 7 -3.16 2.06 -8.78
C THR A 7 -2.13 3.04 -8.26
N GLY A 8 -0.93 2.56 -8.00
CA GLY A 8 0.16 3.39 -7.53
C GLY A 8 1.39 2.56 -7.22
N GLY A 9 2.29 3.15 -6.45
CA GLY A 9 3.42 2.42 -5.94
C GLY A 9 4.24 3.23 -4.96
N PHE A 10 5.15 2.52 -4.30
CA PHE A 10 6.23 3.09 -3.52
C PHE A 10 7.50 3.05 -4.35
N GLU A 11 8.08 4.22 -4.65
CA GLU A 11 9.34 4.34 -5.39
C GLU A 11 10.47 4.81 -4.48
N VAL A 12 11.62 4.13 -4.55
CA VAL A 12 12.82 4.51 -3.79
C VAL A 12 13.63 5.55 -4.54
N THR A 13 13.50 6.82 -4.16
CA THR A 13 14.38 7.88 -4.69
C THR A 13 15.58 8.11 -3.76
N GLN A 14 16.82 7.91 -4.26
CA GLN A 14 18.01 8.33 -3.51
C GLN A 14 18.30 9.81 -3.78
N PRO A 15 18.31 10.69 -2.77
CA PRO A 15 18.44 12.12 -3.00
C PRO A 15 19.85 12.58 -3.47
N ASN A 16 20.88 11.72 -3.45
CA ASN A 16 22.27 12.19 -3.46
C ASN A 16 23.22 11.56 -4.51
N ASN A 17 22.76 10.69 -5.42
CA ASN A 17 23.64 10.00 -6.39
C ASN A 17 23.10 10.06 -7.84
N ASN A 18 23.47 11.08 -8.62
CA ASN A 18 23.47 11.09 -10.09
C ASN A 18 22.25 10.46 -10.82
N ASP A 19 21.01 10.75 -10.40
CA ASP A 19 19.79 10.19 -11.00
C ASP A 19 19.70 8.64 -10.94
N LYS A 20 20.48 7.98 -10.08
CA LYS A 20 20.37 6.53 -9.88
C LYS A 20 19.28 6.23 -8.85
N THR A 21 18.16 5.69 -9.31
CA THR A 21 17.14 5.08 -8.46
C THR A 21 17.72 3.83 -7.80
N ALA A 22 17.57 3.71 -6.47
CA ALA A 22 17.97 2.48 -5.78
C ALA A 22 16.94 1.39 -6.03
N THR A 23 17.38 0.14 -6.08
CA THR A 23 16.43 -0.98 -6.08
C THR A 23 15.80 -1.12 -4.71
N LEU A 24 14.64 -1.80 -4.65
CA LEU A 24 14.04 -2.15 -3.36
C LEU A 24 14.98 -3.03 -2.54
N GLU A 25 15.67 -4.00 -3.16
CA GLU A 25 16.68 -4.84 -2.51
C GLU A 25 17.83 -4.02 -1.86
N GLU A 26 18.31 -2.97 -2.54
CA GLU A 26 19.32 -2.06 -1.98
C GLU A 26 18.78 -1.34 -0.73
N LEU A 27 17.50 -0.93 -0.75
CA LEU A 27 16.86 -0.29 0.39
C LEU A 27 16.57 -1.29 1.52
N GLU A 28 16.12 -2.49 1.20
CA GLU A 28 15.84 -3.58 2.16
C GLU A 28 17.09 -3.90 2.96
N THR A 29 18.21 -4.11 2.25
CA THR A 29 19.53 -4.31 2.85
C THR A 29 19.95 -3.14 3.72
N PHE A 30 19.70 -1.91 3.29
CA PHE A 30 20.08 -0.70 4.03
C PHE A 30 19.29 -0.54 5.33
N LEU A 31 17.98 -0.81 5.31
CA LEU A 31 17.11 -0.69 6.47
C LEU A 31 17.12 -1.94 7.37
N GLY A 32 17.71 -3.04 6.90
CA GLY A 32 17.70 -4.33 7.61
C GLY A 32 16.29 -4.92 7.68
N VAL A 33 15.49 -4.72 6.64
CA VAL A 33 14.16 -5.31 6.48
C VAL A 33 14.29 -6.50 5.53
N ASP A 34 13.41 -7.49 5.66
CA ASP A 34 13.37 -8.64 4.76
C ASP A 34 12.80 -8.22 3.40
N HIS A 35 11.64 -7.57 3.42
CA HIS A 35 11.00 -7.02 2.22
C HIS A 35 9.98 -5.93 2.56
N PHE A 36 9.48 -5.25 1.52
CA PHE A 36 8.33 -4.36 1.62
C PHE A 36 7.05 -5.01 1.10
N ASN A 37 5.93 -4.68 1.72
CA ASN A 37 4.60 -5.11 1.27
C ASN A 37 3.57 -4.00 1.57
N TRP A 38 2.32 -4.19 1.14
CA TRP A 38 1.20 -3.36 1.56
C TRP A 38 0.37 -4.05 2.64
N PHE A 39 -0.21 -3.27 3.53
CA PHE A 39 -1.25 -3.72 4.46
C PHE A 39 -2.52 -2.93 4.16
N GLN A 40 -3.63 -3.63 3.93
CA GLN A 40 -4.92 -3.02 3.72
C GLN A 40 -5.91 -3.48 4.81
N ILE A 41 -6.69 -2.54 5.31
CA ILE A 41 -7.78 -2.81 6.25
C ILE A 41 -9.05 -2.11 5.78
N ILE A 42 -10.13 -2.88 5.72
CA ILE A 42 -11.47 -2.36 5.48
C ILE A 42 -11.99 -1.82 6.80
N THR A 43 -12.27 -0.52 6.84
CA THR A 43 -12.68 0.23 8.03
C THR A 43 -14.20 0.42 8.14
N SER A 44 -14.90 0.29 7.00
CA SER A 44 -16.36 0.30 6.90
C SER A 44 -16.75 -0.50 5.66
N ASP A 45 -17.79 -1.33 5.78
CA ASP A 45 -18.36 -2.09 4.66
C ASP A 45 -19.84 -2.35 4.95
N ASN A 46 -20.71 -1.95 4.04
CA ASN A 46 -22.16 -2.18 4.15
C ASN A 46 -22.63 -3.51 3.52
N ASN A 47 -21.74 -4.24 2.86
CA ASN A 47 -21.97 -5.54 2.24
C ASN A 47 -20.76 -6.49 2.38
N PRO A 48 -20.33 -6.80 3.62
CA PRO A 48 -19.10 -7.54 3.85
C PRO A 48 -19.13 -8.96 3.26
N LEU A 49 -17.97 -9.39 2.76
CA LEU A 49 -17.75 -10.76 2.31
C LEU A 49 -17.64 -11.74 3.49
N SER A 50 -17.74 -13.04 3.20
CA SER A 50 -17.41 -14.09 4.17
C SER A 50 -15.94 -14.51 4.10
N ASP A 51 -15.37 -14.90 5.24
CA ASP A 51 -14.05 -15.53 5.35
C ASP A 51 -14.00 -16.93 4.69
N ALA A 52 -12.83 -17.55 4.67
CA ALA A 52 -12.61 -18.90 4.16
C ALA A 52 -13.47 -20.00 4.83
N ASN A 53 -13.99 -19.75 6.03
CA ASN A 53 -14.86 -20.66 6.77
C ASN A 53 -16.35 -20.37 6.55
N GLY A 54 -16.69 -19.35 5.75
CA GLY A 54 -18.05 -18.92 5.47
C GLY A 54 -18.64 -17.98 6.52
N ASN A 55 -17.87 -17.51 7.51
CA ASN A 55 -18.33 -16.53 8.48
C ASN A 55 -18.37 -15.15 7.83
N LEU A 56 -19.49 -14.45 7.97
CA LEU A 56 -19.61 -13.06 7.51
C LEU A 56 -18.63 -12.17 8.30
N LEU A 57 -17.82 -11.38 7.59
CA LEU A 57 -16.90 -10.44 8.21
C LEU A 57 -17.64 -9.21 8.76
N ALA A 58 -17.00 -8.52 9.69
CA ALA A 58 -17.50 -7.28 10.26
C ALA A 58 -16.37 -6.27 10.34
N ALA A 59 -16.59 -5.07 9.77
CA ALA A 59 -15.58 -4.01 9.80
C ALA A 59 -15.29 -3.55 11.25
N PRO A 60 -14.03 -3.24 11.59
CA PRO A 60 -12.87 -3.33 10.71
C PRO A 60 -12.31 -4.75 10.56
N TYR A 61 -11.85 -5.11 9.35
CA TYR A 61 -11.16 -6.38 9.08
C TYR A 61 -10.02 -6.23 8.06
N ILE A 62 -9.00 -7.07 8.21
CA ILE A 62 -7.81 -7.08 7.33
C ILE A 62 -8.20 -7.62 5.96
N ASP A 63 -7.70 -6.96 4.92
CA ASP A 63 -7.90 -7.33 3.52
C ASP A 63 -6.55 -7.74 2.92
N PHE A 64 -6.27 -9.03 2.67
CA PHE A 64 -7.18 -10.17 2.83
C PHE A 64 -7.25 -10.73 4.26
N PRO A 65 -8.39 -11.31 4.68
CA PRO A 65 -8.46 -12.05 5.95
C PRO A 65 -7.60 -13.30 5.88
N LYS A 66 -7.18 -13.82 7.04
CA LYS A 66 -6.39 -15.05 7.16
C LYS A 66 -7.02 -16.23 6.38
N ASN A 67 -6.26 -16.80 5.43
CA ASN A 67 -6.68 -17.83 4.45
C ASN A 67 -7.68 -17.39 3.36
N GLY A 68 -7.86 -16.08 3.21
CA GLY A 68 -8.66 -15.41 2.20
C GLY A 68 -10.17 -15.42 2.46
N TYR A 69 -10.90 -14.83 1.52
CA TYR A 69 -12.37 -14.85 1.47
C TYR A 69 -12.92 -16.23 1.09
N SER A 70 -14.22 -16.46 1.27
CA SER A 70 -14.91 -17.67 0.81
C SER A 70 -14.72 -17.96 -0.68
N THR A 71 -14.48 -16.93 -1.49
CA THR A 71 -14.27 -17.01 -2.94
C THR A 71 -12.80 -16.98 -3.34
N HIS A 72 -11.91 -16.47 -2.48
CA HIS A 72 -10.54 -16.10 -2.84
C HIS A 72 -9.56 -16.60 -1.77
N TRP A 73 -8.44 -17.17 -2.20
CA TRP A 73 -7.38 -17.55 -1.29
C TRP A 73 -6.47 -16.36 -1.02
N SER A 74 -5.93 -16.33 0.18
CA SER A 74 -4.72 -15.59 0.51
C SER A 74 -3.89 -16.47 1.45
N ASP A 75 -2.62 -16.15 1.60
CA ASP A 75 -1.76 -16.82 2.58
C ASP A 75 -2.14 -16.50 4.05
N ASP A 76 -1.29 -16.96 4.97
CA ASP A 76 -1.50 -16.83 6.43
C ASP A 76 -0.65 -15.71 7.04
N ILE A 77 -0.49 -14.61 6.31
CA ILE A 77 0.20 -13.40 6.75
C ILE A 77 -0.69 -12.16 6.50
N PRO A 78 -0.45 -11.04 7.21
CA PRO A 78 -1.38 -9.91 7.20
C PRO A 78 -1.24 -8.98 5.98
N TRP A 79 -0.44 -9.34 4.99
CA TRP A 79 -0.08 -8.44 3.89
C TRP A 79 -1.00 -8.59 2.67
N HIS A 80 -1.06 -7.55 1.85
CA HIS A 80 -1.93 -7.45 0.68
C HIS A 80 -1.47 -8.37 -0.45
N TRP A 81 -0.16 -8.42 -0.70
CA TRP A 81 0.42 -9.33 -1.69
C TRP A 81 0.81 -10.65 -1.03
N ASP A 82 0.41 -11.75 -1.67
CA ASP A 82 0.73 -13.11 -1.22
C ASP A 82 2.24 -13.36 -1.38
N GLU A 83 2.89 -13.80 -0.31
CA GLU A 83 4.30 -14.20 -0.34
C GLU A 83 4.51 -15.60 -0.92
N VAL A 84 3.45 -16.42 -0.93
CA VAL A 84 3.50 -17.80 -1.42
C VAL A 84 2.36 -18.09 -2.38
N SER A 85 2.58 -19.00 -3.32
CA SER A 85 1.51 -19.47 -4.19
C SER A 85 0.50 -20.32 -3.42
N PRO A 86 -0.79 -20.28 -3.79
CA PRO A 86 -1.78 -21.17 -3.21
C PRO A 86 -1.37 -22.63 -3.38
N PRO A 87 -1.73 -23.52 -2.43
CA PRO A 87 -1.55 -24.94 -2.62
C PRO A 87 -2.22 -25.40 -3.93
N PRO A 88 -1.62 -26.35 -4.69
CA PRO A 88 -2.17 -26.78 -5.98
C PRO A 88 -3.61 -27.31 -5.94
N THR A 89 -4.12 -27.66 -4.75
CA THR A 89 -5.47 -28.15 -4.52
C THR A 89 -6.49 -27.04 -4.26
N ASN A 90 -6.05 -25.78 -4.15
CA ASN A 90 -6.92 -24.66 -3.86
C ASN A 90 -7.60 -24.15 -5.13
N THR A 91 -8.92 -24.09 -5.13
CA THR A 91 -9.72 -23.64 -6.28
C THR A 91 -10.01 -22.15 -6.27
N ARG A 92 -9.55 -21.42 -5.24
CA ARG A 92 -9.80 -19.98 -5.02
C ARG A 92 -8.61 -19.10 -5.45
N ASP A 93 -7.78 -19.60 -6.35
CA ASP A 93 -6.53 -18.95 -6.81
C ASP A 93 -6.82 -17.76 -7.74
N TRP A 94 -6.25 -16.58 -7.43
CA TRP A 94 -6.25 -15.38 -8.28
C TRP A 94 -5.16 -15.41 -9.37
N GLY A 95 -4.35 -16.47 -9.38
CA GLY A 95 -3.20 -16.64 -10.24
C GLY A 95 -1.99 -15.91 -9.69
N SER A 96 -0.90 -15.97 -10.45
CA SER A 96 0.39 -15.39 -10.05
C SER A 96 0.41 -13.85 -9.98
N GLY A 97 -0.69 -13.18 -10.35
CA GLY A 97 -0.79 -11.71 -10.32
C GLY A 97 -0.80 -11.12 -8.91
N PHE A 98 -1.21 -11.91 -7.91
CA PHE A 98 -1.25 -11.49 -6.51
C PHE A 98 0.00 -11.84 -5.70
N LEU A 99 0.99 -12.46 -6.35
CA LEU A 99 2.24 -12.78 -5.69
C LEU A 99 3.06 -11.51 -5.51
N LEU A 100 3.64 -11.33 -4.33
CA LEU A 100 4.56 -10.23 -4.05
C LEU A 100 5.69 -10.20 -5.07
N SER A 101 6.24 -11.36 -5.46
CA SER A 101 7.29 -11.50 -6.48
C SER A 101 6.96 -10.92 -7.87
N THR A 102 5.68 -10.75 -8.20
CA THR A 102 5.23 -10.14 -9.48
C THR A 102 4.80 -8.68 -9.33
N SER A 103 4.76 -8.18 -8.09
CA SER A 103 4.37 -6.80 -7.72
C SER A 103 5.57 -5.86 -7.57
N TYR A 104 6.76 -6.32 -7.97
CA TYR A 104 7.99 -5.53 -8.03
C TYR A 104 8.29 -5.08 -9.47
N GLU A 105 8.52 -3.78 -9.65
CA GLU A 105 9.07 -3.24 -10.89
C GLU A 105 10.32 -2.41 -10.58
N GLY A 106 11.47 -3.09 -10.48
CA GLY A 106 12.78 -2.46 -10.25
C GLY A 106 12.90 -1.78 -8.88
N SER A 107 12.64 -0.48 -8.84
CA SER A 107 12.66 0.37 -7.65
C SER A 107 11.27 0.64 -7.06
N THR A 108 10.24 0.03 -7.64
CA THR A 108 8.84 0.32 -7.33
C THR A 108 8.13 -0.92 -6.80
N LEU A 109 7.51 -0.79 -5.63
CA LEU A 109 6.54 -1.76 -5.13
C LEU A 109 5.17 -1.27 -5.58
N VAL A 110 4.54 -2.02 -6.46
CA VAL A 110 3.25 -1.65 -7.05
C VAL A 110 2.14 -1.86 -6.01
N PHE A 111 1.18 -0.95 -6.03
CA PHE A 111 -0.12 -1.12 -5.39
C PHE A 111 -1.18 -1.12 -6.47
N GLU A 112 -2.08 -2.11 -6.44
CA GLU A 112 -3.31 -2.08 -7.20
C GLU A 112 -4.44 -2.73 -6.41
N ASP A 113 -5.60 -2.10 -6.44
CA ASP A 113 -6.83 -2.66 -5.94
C ASP A 113 -8.04 -2.11 -6.71
N PHE A 114 -8.93 -3.00 -7.12
CA PHE A 114 -10.12 -2.73 -7.94
C PHE A 114 -11.34 -3.44 -7.36
N PRO A 115 -11.90 -2.95 -6.25
CA PRO A 115 -13.06 -3.56 -5.62
C PRO A 115 -14.23 -3.66 -6.59
N SER A 116 -14.95 -4.78 -6.55
CA SER A 116 -16.12 -5.01 -7.37
C SER A 116 -17.19 -5.73 -6.56
N ASP A 117 -18.39 -5.18 -6.50
CA ASP A 117 -19.49 -5.76 -5.74
C ASP A 117 -20.85 -5.34 -6.35
N SER A 118 -21.95 -5.66 -5.66
CA SER A 118 -23.30 -5.31 -6.06
C SER A 118 -23.60 -3.81 -5.93
N ALA A 119 -24.54 -3.33 -6.73
CA ALA A 119 -24.99 -1.93 -6.68
C ALA A 119 -25.41 -1.50 -5.26
N GLY A 120 -24.89 -0.35 -4.82
CA GLY A 120 -25.13 0.22 -3.50
C GLY A 120 -24.09 -0.17 -2.44
N THR A 121 -23.13 -1.05 -2.77
CA THR A 121 -21.99 -1.33 -1.89
C THR A 121 -21.14 -0.06 -1.68
N LYS A 122 -20.70 0.16 -0.45
CA LYS A 122 -19.77 1.22 -0.04
C LYS A 122 -18.71 0.60 0.87
N VAL A 123 -17.45 0.84 0.54
CA VAL A 123 -16.30 0.30 1.30
C VAL A 123 -15.31 1.43 1.57
N ASP A 124 -14.86 1.54 2.81
CA ASP A 124 -13.81 2.46 3.24
C ASP A 124 -12.55 1.68 3.61
N PHE A 125 -11.41 2.09 3.08
CA PHE A 125 -10.12 1.45 3.24
C PHE A 125 -9.12 2.34 3.96
N ALA A 126 -8.21 1.73 4.70
CA ALA A 126 -6.92 2.31 5.03
C ALA A 126 -5.81 1.37 4.55
N THR A 127 -4.85 1.93 3.81
CA THR A 127 -3.78 1.18 3.14
C THR A 127 -2.44 1.76 3.56
N PHE A 128 -1.49 0.89 3.90
CA PHE A 128 -0.22 1.24 4.50
C PHE A 128 0.94 0.53 3.81
N LEU A 129 2.05 1.25 3.62
CA LEU A 129 3.32 0.64 3.23
C LEU A 129 3.98 0.04 4.47
N VAL A 130 4.33 -1.23 4.39
CA VAL A 130 4.89 -2.02 5.48
C VAL A 130 6.33 -2.42 5.18
N ALA A 131 7.17 -2.38 6.21
CA ALA A 131 8.47 -3.04 6.23
C ALA A 131 8.35 -4.31 7.09
N ASP A 132 8.45 -5.49 6.49
CA ASP A 132 8.51 -6.77 7.21
C ASP A 132 9.98 -7.10 7.53
N PHE A 133 10.27 -7.46 8.78
CA PHE A 133 11.62 -7.82 9.21
C PHE A 133 11.92 -9.32 9.08
N GLY A 134 10.96 -10.15 8.63
CA GLY A 134 11.11 -11.60 8.46
C GLY A 134 11.08 -12.40 9.77
N ASP A 135 10.92 -11.73 10.91
CA ASP A 135 10.89 -12.31 12.27
C ASP A 135 9.51 -12.19 12.94
N LYS A 136 8.45 -12.02 12.13
CA LYS A 136 7.09 -11.65 12.57
C LYS A 136 7.03 -10.32 13.30
N THR A 137 7.93 -9.41 12.97
CA THR A 137 7.80 -8.03 13.37
C THR A 137 7.75 -7.14 12.14
N TYR A 138 7.14 -5.97 12.28
CA TYR A 138 6.96 -5.05 11.18
C TYR A 138 6.98 -3.60 11.64
N ASP A 139 7.13 -2.71 10.67
CA ASP A 139 6.97 -1.26 10.85
C ASP A 139 6.11 -0.66 9.73
N ILE A 140 5.59 0.55 9.96
CA ILE A 140 4.73 1.28 9.03
C ILE A 140 5.44 2.53 8.55
N LEU A 141 5.62 2.64 7.23
CA LEU A 141 6.35 3.75 6.61
C LEU A 141 5.46 4.92 6.21
N GLY A 142 4.15 4.68 6.08
CA GLY A 142 3.16 5.67 5.66
C GLY A 142 1.91 4.98 5.15
N GLY A 143 0.85 5.76 4.91
CA GLY A 143 -0.39 5.21 4.39
C GLY A 143 -1.38 6.27 3.94
N PHE A 144 -2.44 5.82 3.28
CA PHE A 144 -3.55 6.63 2.78
C PHE A 144 -4.89 5.95 3.09
N SER A 145 -5.97 6.71 3.04
CA SER A 145 -7.33 6.19 3.18
C SER A 145 -8.15 6.55 1.95
N TRP A 146 -9.05 5.67 1.54
CA TRP A 146 -9.86 5.86 0.35
C TRP A 146 -11.20 5.14 0.48
N SER A 147 -12.18 5.55 -0.33
CA SER A 147 -13.51 4.96 -0.32
C SER A 147 -14.00 4.68 -1.73
N VAL A 148 -14.79 3.63 -1.87
CA VAL A 148 -15.50 3.31 -3.12
C VAL A 148 -16.99 3.22 -2.90
N GLU A 149 -17.75 3.50 -3.96
CA GLU A 149 -19.18 3.21 -4.05
C GLU A 149 -19.47 2.49 -5.36
N VAL A 150 -20.27 1.43 -5.31
CA VAL A 150 -20.77 0.75 -6.51
C VAL A 150 -22.09 1.40 -6.92
N GLY A 151 -22.08 2.08 -8.07
CA GLY A 151 -23.26 2.73 -8.62
C GLY A 151 -24.37 1.75 -9.03
N SER A 152 -25.56 2.28 -9.35
CA SER A 152 -26.69 1.47 -9.83
C SER A 152 -26.44 0.75 -11.17
N ASN A 153 -25.37 1.13 -11.87
CA ASN A 153 -24.87 0.52 -13.10
C ASN A 153 -23.83 -0.58 -12.84
N GLU A 154 -23.60 -0.96 -11.59
CA GLU A 154 -22.58 -1.94 -11.15
C GLU A 154 -21.14 -1.51 -11.48
N LEU A 155 -20.91 -0.20 -11.68
CA LEU A 155 -19.56 0.36 -11.79
C LEU A 155 -19.10 0.87 -10.43
N THR A 156 -17.89 0.49 -10.03
CA THR A 156 -17.21 1.03 -8.85
C THR A 156 -16.65 2.42 -9.18
N GLU A 157 -16.87 3.39 -8.29
CA GLU A 157 -16.31 4.75 -8.33
C GLU A 157 -15.50 5.03 -7.06
N VAL A 158 -14.33 5.65 -7.20
CA VAL A 158 -13.55 6.16 -6.04
C VAL A 158 -14.18 7.47 -5.57
N THR A 159 -14.82 7.46 -4.41
CA THR A 159 -15.59 8.61 -3.88
C THR A 159 -14.80 9.48 -2.90
N TYR A 160 -13.70 8.94 -2.36
CA TYR A 160 -12.85 9.65 -1.41
C TYR A 160 -11.40 9.16 -1.52
N LEU A 161 -10.45 10.08 -1.39
CA LEU A 161 -9.03 9.79 -1.28
C LEU A 161 -8.36 10.82 -0.38
N ASN A 162 -7.69 10.35 0.66
CA ASN A 162 -6.84 11.15 1.52
C ASN A 162 -5.46 10.50 1.61
N THR A 163 -4.45 11.25 1.17
CA THR A 163 -3.06 10.80 1.00
C THR A 163 -2.31 10.60 2.32
N ALA A 164 -2.95 10.83 3.46
CA ALA A 164 -2.38 10.60 4.77
C ALA A 164 -3.41 9.93 5.69
N THR A 165 -3.06 8.77 6.22
CA THR A 165 -3.83 8.11 7.28
C THR A 165 -2.92 7.72 8.45
N ILE A 166 -3.51 7.55 9.63
CA ILE A 166 -2.77 7.21 10.85
C ILE A 166 -2.94 5.71 11.11
N PHE A 167 -1.81 5.01 11.24
CA PHE A 167 -1.83 3.64 11.71
C PHE A 167 -2.13 3.61 13.21
N SER A 168 -3.17 2.89 13.60
CA SER A 168 -3.67 2.90 14.98
C SER A 168 -3.21 1.68 15.78
N ASP A 169 -3.12 1.81 17.11
CA ASP A 169 -2.89 0.68 18.01
C ASP A 169 -3.91 -0.45 17.84
N ALA A 170 -5.15 -0.11 17.43
CA ALA A 170 -6.18 -1.10 17.17
C ALA A 170 -5.84 -1.99 15.97
N PHE A 171 -5.27 -1.41 14.91
CA PHE A 171 -4.79 -2.17 13.75
C PHE A 171 -3.60 -3.06 14.15
N ALA A 172 -2.66 -2.53 14.94
CA ALA A 172 -1.54 -3.31 15.45
C ALA A 172 -1.99 -4.53 16.28
N GLN A 173 -2.95 -4.32 17.18
CA GLN A 173 -3.53 -5.39 17.99
C GLN A 173 -4.30 -6.42 17.15
N GLN A 174 -4.94 -6.00 16.07
CA GLN A 174 -5.63 -6.89 15.15
C GLN A 174 -4.65 -7.80 14.41
N ILE A 175 -3.60 -7.24 13.82
CA ILE A 175 -2.51 -7.99 13.18
C ILE A 175 -1.89 -8.99 14.16
N GLN A 176 -1.59 -8.56 15.39
CA GLN A 176 -1.02 -9.42 16.43
C GLN A 176 -1.95 -10.58 16.82
N ARG A 177 -3.25 -10.31 16.94
CA ARG A 177 -4.25 -11.30 17.35
C ARG A 177 -4.49 -12.35 16.27
N GLU A 178 -4.54 -11.94 15.01
CA GLU A 178 -4.97 -12.81 13.89
C GLU A 178 -3.79 -13.55 13.24
N PHE A 179 -2.63 -12.89 13.15
CA PHE A 179 -1.45 -13.39 12.42
C PHE A 179 -0.21 -13.62 13.32
N GLY A 180 -0.23 -13.06 14.53
CA GLY A 180 0.88 -13.22 15.48
C GLY A 180 2.04 -12.24 15.27
N TYR A 181 1.86 -11.20 14.45
CA TYR A 181 2.88 -10.20 14.13
C TYR A 181 2.92 -9.06 15.14
N THR A 182 4.12 -8.59 15.51
CA THR A 182 4.34 -7.52 16.49
C THR A 182 4.82 -6.24 15.81
N PHE A 183 4.15 -5.11 16.08
CA PHE A 183 4.62 -3.80 15.65
C PHE A 183 5.90 -3.40 16.42
N ALA A 184 6.96 -3.02 15.71
CA ALA A 184 8.29 -2.86 16.31
C ALA A 184 8.83 -1.41 16.32
N ASP A 185 8.23 -0.48 15.56
CA ASP A 185 8.61 0.95 15.54
C ASP A 185 10.14 1.19 15.43
N ARG A 186 10.84 0.38 14.61
CA ARG A 186 12.32 0.38 14.52
C ARG A 186 12.84 1.50 13.62
N LEU A 187 12.01 2.00 12.70
CA LEU A 187 12.40 2.93 11.65
C LEU A 187 12.05 4.38 11.98
N SER A 188 11.18 4.64 12.97
CA SER A 188 10.88 6.00 13.43
C SER A 188 12.09 6.70 14.09
N GLU A 189 13.01 5.94 14.68
CA GLU A 189 14.25 6.49 15.24
C GLU A 189 15.25 6.95 14.17
N ASN A 190 15.16 6.40 12.96
CA ASN A 190 15.99 6.75 11.80
C ASN A 190 15.40 7.95 11.02
N ASN A 191 15.20 9.07 11.71
CA ASN A 191 14.61 10.38 11.31
C ASN A 191 15.15 11.03 10.01
N SER A 192 15.99 10.34 9.22
CA SER A 192 16.57 10.80 7.95
C SER A 192 16.05 10.03 6.73
N VAL A 193 15.24 8.99 6.91
CA VAL A 193 14.61 8.28 5.78
C VAL A 193 13.42 9.11 5.32
N VAL A 194 13.47 9.55 4.06
CA VAL A 194 12.40 10.27 3.37
C VAL A 194 11.10 9.49 3.56
N GLN A 195 10.11 10.10 4.20
CA GLN A 195 8.78 9.51 4.34
C GLN A 195 8.22 9.27 2.94
N PRO A 196 7.97 8.01 2.53
CA PRO A 196 7.29 7.77 1.28
C PRO A 196 5.94 8.48 1.30
N THR A 197 5.65 9.21 0.24
CA THR A 197 4.29 9.62 -0.04
C THR A 197 3.79 8.68 -1.14
N PRO A 198 3.00 7.66 -0.81
CA PRO A 198 2.27 6.92 -1.84
C PRO A 198 1.52 7.94 -2.69
N ILE A 199 1.63 7.83 -4.01
CA ILE A 199 0.81 8.63 -4.93
C ILE A 199 -0.21 7.68 -5.54
N PRO A 200 -1.31 7.37 -4.81
CA PRO A 200 -2.42 6.66 -5.41
C PRO A 200 -2.98 7.54 -6.51
N THR A 201 -3.06 6.98 -7.71
CA THR A 201 -3.71 7.62 -8.85
C THR A 201 -4.98 6.82 -9.10
N PRO A 202 -6.17 7.46 -9.10
CA PRO A 202 -7.37 6.81 -9.59
C PRO A 202 -7.06 6.28 -10.99
N SER A 203 -7.31 4.99 -11.23
CA SER A 203 -7.06 4.42 -12.56
C SER A 203 -7.84 5.27 -13.57
N PRO A 204 -7.18 5.84 -14.60
CA PRO A 204 -7.91 6.64 -15.57
C PRO A 204 -8.98 5.74 -16.20
N GLU A 205 -10.23 6.20 -16.17
CA GLU A 205 -11.22 5.80 -17.15
C GLU A 205 -10.49 5.78 -18.50
N LYS A 206 -10.66 4.75 -19.32
CA LYS A 206 -10.01 4.68 -20.63
C LYS A 206 -10.50 5.88 -21.46
N ILE A 207 -9.85 7.03 -21.29
CA ILE A 207 -10.21 8.30 -21.91
C ILE A 207 -10.06 8.02 -23.40
N PRO A 208 -11.10 8.17 -24.23
CA PRO A 208 -10.91 8.10 -25.68
C PRO A 208 -9.84 9.14 -26.02
N GLU A 209 -8.74 8.70 -26.64
CA GLU A 209 -7.50 9.49 -26.74
C GLU A 209 -7.76 10.96 -27.09
N PRO A 210 -7.36 11.91 -26.21
CA PRO A 210 -7.28 13.31 -26.57
C PRO A 210 -5.84 13.66 -26.94
N SER A 211 -5.73 14.40 -28.03
CA SER A 211 -4.51 15.02 -28.52
C SER A 211 -3.90 15.95 -27.47
N THR A 212 -2.63 15.68 -27.10
CA THR A 212 -1.62 16.63 -26.59
C THR A 212 -1.96 17.48 -25.33
N VAL A 213 -1.06 17.35 -24.32
CA VAL A 213 -0.74 18.27 -23.19
C VAL A 213 -1.56 18.11 -21.88
N PHE A 214 -0.93 17.57 -20.83
CA PHE A 214 -0.51 18.33 -19.63
C PHE A 214 0.39 17.46 -18.72
N ALA A 215 1.54 18.01 -18.32
CA ALA A 215 2.41 17.46 -17.29
C ALA A 215 2.10 18.17 -15.96
N LEU A 216 2.00 17.42 -14.85
CA LEU A 216 2.02 17.99 -13.51
C LEU A 216 3.25 17.46 -12.76
N LEU A 217 4.12 18.39 -12.41
CA LEU A 217 5.29 18.22 -11.55
C LEU A 217 4.83 18.54 -10.12
N LEU A 218 5.10 17.68 -9.13
CA LEU A 218 5.11 18.09 -7.72
C LEU A 218 6.55 18.05 -7.20
N THR A 219 7.16 19.23 -7.09
CA THR A 219 8.36 19.48 -6.32
C THR A 219 7.98 19.81 -4.88
N SER A 220 8.54 19.09 -3.90
CA SER A 220 8.55 19.55 -2.52
C SER A 220 9.64 20.61 -2.34
N LEU A 221 9.24 21.75 -1.78
CA LEU A 221 10.12 22.87 -1.44
C LEU A 221 10.98 22.52 -0.22
N ALA A 222 12.31 22.51 -0.38
CA ALA A 222 13.24 22.78 0.70
C ALA A 222 14.00 24.07 0.37
N ALA A 223 13.58 25.19 0.97
CA ALA A 223 14.39 26.39 1.01
C ALA A 223 15.43 26.21 2.13
N CYS A 224 16.69 25.95 1.74
CA CYS A 224 17.86 26.13 2.60
C CYS A 224 18.77 27.16 1.94
N SER A 225 18.94 28.33 2.57
CA SER A 225 20.08 29.20 2.30
C SER A 225 20.60 29.79 3.62
N ASP A 226 21.53 29.05 4.19
CA ASP A 226 22.90 29.48 4.46
C ASP A 226 23.14 30.95 4.86
N ALA A 227 23.57 31.15 6.12
CA ALA A 227 24.39 32.30 6.49
C ALA A 227 25.24 32.03 7.75
N ARG A 228 26.54 31.81 7.50
CA ARG A 228 27.72 32.37 8.21
C ARG A 228 28.69 31.35 8.77
N ARG A 229 29.72 31.04 7.97
CA ARG A 229 31.10 31.09 8.46
C ARG A 229 32.11 31.16 7.31
N GLN A 230 32.72 32.32 7.07
CA GLN A 230 34.13 32.41 6.67
C GLN A 230 34.79 33.70 7.18
N LYS A 231 36.10 33.54 7.37
CA LYS A 231 37.08 34.32 8.13
C LYS A 231 37.66 35.50 7.33
N GLN A 232 38.07 36.53 8.08
CA GLN A 232 39.27 37.37 7.92
C GLN A 232 39.82 37.72 6.53
N ILE A 233 39.92 39.02 6.24
CA ILE A 233 41.11 39.63 5.63
C ILE A 233 41.46 40.92 6.41
N ARG A 234 42.76 41.10 6.65
CA ARG A 234 43.43 42.21 7.35
C ARG A 234 43.35 43.54 6.57
N ALA A 235 43.29 44.64 7.31
CA ALA A 235 44.23 45.77 7.23
C ALA A 235 44.25 46.45 8.61
#